data_AF-A0A140GS57-F1
#
_entry.id   AF-A0A140GS57-F1
#
_cell.length_a   1.000
_cell.length_b   1.000
_cell.length_c   1.000
_cell.angle_alpha   90.00
_cell.angle_beta   90.00
_cell.angle_gamma   90.00
#
_symmetry.space_group_name_H-M   'P 1'
#
loop_
_entity.id
_entity.type
_entity.pdbx_description
1 polymer ?
#
loop_
_entity_poly.entity_id
_entity_poly.type
_entity_poly.pdbx_seq_one_letter_code
_entity_poly.pdbx_strand_id
1 'polypeptide(L)'
;MNKIKNFTDEELKKYSSLLNNLTLNSSDYMFIEDIAEGRFFFKMLPTLQDYLKKIEEINIKADGTGILEIFKSDEKYKEELLNYKKTILHNLNRLENCNKCICSKCNLKCPFKPSGCIECKPNKRIVACDKERYVFYKSEEQLKLCDNDKNDKETIFYIVAELHDRLDGKKYIYLKEVGNDENEQLLEFKIKINGDIEYLSLETEERIDEIYNIYVKHNFI
;
A
#
# COMPACT_ATOMS: atom_id res chain seq x y z
N MET A 1 8.04 26.74 -26.45
CA MET A 1 8.60 25.45 -26.02
C MET A 1 7.94 25.13 -24.70
N ASN A 2 7.05 24.14 -24.69
CA ASN A 2 6.25 23.77 -23.52
C ASN A 2 7.18 23.32 -22.37
N LYS A 3 7.34 24.16 -21.34
CA LYS A 3 8.26 23.90 -20.21
C LYS A 3 7.69 22.90 -19.20
N ILE A 4 6.38 22.62 -19.24
CA ILE A 4 5.78 21.56 -18.40
C ILE A 4 5.88 20.18 -19.03
N LYS A 5 6.24 20.07 -20.32
CA LYS A 5 6.24 18.80 -21.07
C LYS A 5 7.04 17.70 -20.38
N ASN A 6 8.21 18.00 -19.83
CA ASN A 6 9.00 17.01 -19.09
C ASN A 6 8.23 16.48 -17.86
N PHE A 7 7.56 17.37 -17.12
CA PHE A 7 6.77 16.99 -15.95
C PHE A 7 5.55 16.16 -16.34
N THR A 8 4.82 16.56 -17.37
CA THR A 8 3.62 15.84 -17.82
C THR A 8 3.97 14.51 -18.46
N ASP A 9 5.07 14.41 -19.21
CA ASP A 9 5.57 13.15 -19.80
C ASP A 9 5.97 12.15 -18.69
N GLU A 10 6.61 12.60 -17.61
CA GLU A 10 6.96 11.76 -16.45
C GLU A 10 5.71 11.22 -15.75
N GLU A 11 4.73 12.08 -15.48
CA GLU A 11 3.47 11.69 -14.84
C GLU A 11 2.68 10.73 -15.74
N LEU A 12 2.58 11.03 -17.04
CA LEU A 12 1.87 10.19 -18.01
C LEU A 12 2.52 8.81 -18.11
N LYS A 13 3.85 8.74 -18.22
CA LYS A 13 4.60 7.48 -18.19
C LYS A 13 4.32 6.68 -16.91
N LYS A 14 4.39 7.33 -15.74
CA LYS A 14 4.17 6.68 -14.45
C LYS A 14 2.75 6.10 -14.34
N TYR A 15 1.74 6.92 -14.60
CA TYR A 15 0.35 6.56 -14.34
C TYR A 15 -0.27 5.71 -15.46
N SER A 16 0.18 5.85 -16.71
CA SER A 16 -0.17 4.89 -17.78
C SER A 16 0.43 3.53 -17.52
N SER A 17 1.68 3.44 -17.04
CA SER A 17 2.26 2.16 -16.62
C SER A 17 1.47 1.53 -15.46
N LEU A 18 1.03 2.34 -14.49
CA LEU A 18 0.22 1.85 -13.38
C LEU A 18 -1.13 1.33 -13.87
N LEU A 19 -1.81 2.08 -14.75
CA LEU A 19 -3.09 1.68 -15.33
C LEU A 19 -2.95 0.36 -16.09
N ASN A 20 -1.96 0.26 -16.98
CA ASN A 20 -1.72 -0.97 -17.75
C ASN A 20 -1.45 -2.16 -16.85
N ASN A 21 -0.61 -2.01 -15.82
CA ASN A 21 -0.33 -3.10 -14.90
C ASN A 21 -1.59 -3.54 -14.15
N LEU A 22 -2.37 -2.61 -13.61
CA LEU A 22 -3.62 -2.92 -12.92
C LEU A 22 -4.64 -3.57 -13.87
N THR A 23 -4.78 -3.07 -15.09
CA THR A 23 -5.68 -3.63 -16.11
C THR A 23 -5.26 -5.02 -16.55
N LEU A 24 -3.97 -5.27 -16.80
CA LEU A 24 -3.45 -6.60 -17.16
C LEU A 24 -3.55 -7.58 -15.99
N ASN A 25 -3.25 -7.13 -14.78
CA ASN A 25 -3.51 -7.93 -13.58
C ASN A 25 -4.99 -8.26 -13.46
N SER A 26 -5.85 -7.45 -14.10
CA SER A 26 -7.29 -7.53 -14.00
C SER A 26 -8.03 -8.31 -15.10
N SER A 27 -7.36 -8.63 -16.21
CA SER A 27 -8.01 -9.23 -17.38
C SER A 27 -8.64 -10.60 -17.08
N ASP A 28 -8.08 -11.33 -16.11
CA ASP A 28 -8.57 -12.65 -15.71
C ASP A 28 -9.81 -12.60 -14.79
N TYR A 29 -10.18 -11.43 -14.26
CA TYR A 29 -11.38 -11.28 -13.41
C TYR A 29 -12.64 -10.91 -14.20
N MET A 30 -12.54 -10.65 -15.50
CA MET A 30 -13.67 -10.20 -16.33
C MET A 30 -14.84 -11.20 -16.34
N PHE A 31 -14.59 -12.45 -15.92
CA PHE A 31 -15.58 -13.51 -15.80
C PHE A 31 -16.04 -13.80 -14.35
N ILE A 32 -15.57 -13.02 -13.37
CA ILE A 32 -15.90 -13.20 -11.94
C ILE A 32 -16.27 -11.84 -11.31
N GLU A 33 -17.45 -11.34 -11.66
CA GLU A 33 -17.99 -10.04 -11.21
C GLU A 33 -17.88 -9.84 -9.69
N ASP A 34 -18.28 -10.83 -8.89
CA ASP A 34 -18.22 -10.79 -7.42
C ASP A 34 -16.82 -10.51 -6.86
N ILE A 35 -15.76 -10.97 -7.54
CA ILE A 35 -14.37 -10.75 -7.12
C ILE A 35 -13.88 -9.38 -7.58
N ALA A 36 -14.29 -8.95 -8.78
CA ALA A 36 -13.92 -7.66 -9.33
C ALA A 36 -14.54 -6.50 -8.53
N GLU A 37 -15.84 -6.56 -8.24
CA GLU A 37 -16.57 -5.51 -7.51
C GLU A 37 -16.06 -5.32 -6.08
N GLY A 38 -15.47 -6.36 -5.47
CA GLY A 38 -14.91 -6.25 -4.13
C GLY A 38 -13.65 -5.39 -4.07
N ARG A 39 -12.78 -5.45 -5.08
CA ARG A 39 -11.41 -4.95 -4.96
C ARG A 39 -11.32 -3.44 -5.15
N PHE A 40 -10.56 -2.80 -4.28
CA PHE A 40 -10.34 -1.37 -4.28
C PHE A 40 -9.86 -0.84 -5.64
N PHE A 41 -8.90 -1.51 -6.29
CA PHE A 41 -8.33 -0.97 -7.52
C PHE A 41 -9.34 -0.88 -8.67
N PHE A 42 -10.27 -1.83 -8.82
CA PHE A 42 -11.31 -1.76 -9.84
C PHE A 42 -12.18 -0.51 -9.69
N LYS A 43 -12.59 -0.21 -8.46
CA LYS A 43 -13.39 0.98 -8.15
C LYS A 43 -12.65 2.28 -8.47
N MET A 44 -11.32 2.26 -8.42
CA MET A 44 -10.46 3.43 -8.59
C MET A 44 -9.82 3.55 -9.98
N LEU A 45 -10.02 2.57 -10.87
CA LEU A 45 -9.58 2.67 -12.26
C LEU A 45 -10.14 3.94 -12.95
N PRO A 46 -11.42 4.31 -12.78
CA PRO A 46 -11.94 5.56 -13.37
C PRO A 46 -11.18 6.80 -12.88
N THR A 47 -10.85 6.89 -11.59
CA THR A 47 -10.07 8.01 -11.04
C THR A 47 -8.68 8.12 -11.67
N LEU A 48 -8.03 6.98 -11.94
CA LEU A 48 -6.73 6.96 -12.61
C LEU A 48 -6.84 7.38 -14.08
N GLN A 49 -7.90 6.96 -14.77
CA GLN A 49 -8.19 7.37 -16.16
C GLN A 49 -8.49 8.87 -16.25
N ASP A 50 -9.30 9.41 -15.34
CA ASP A 50 -9.61 10.83 -15.26
C ASP A 50 -8.34 11.67 -15.06
N TYR A 51 -7.41 11.17 -14.24
CA TYR A 51 -6.12 11.84 -14.04
C TYR A 51 -5.28 11.87 -15.31
N LEU A 52 -5.20 10.77 -16.05
CA LEU A 52 -4.47 10.71 -17.34
C LEU A 52 -5.09 11.68 -18.36
N LYS A 53 -6.42 11.71 -18.46
CA LYS A 53 -7.14 12.65 -19.31
C LYS A 53 -6.84 14.11 -18.92
N LYS A 54 -6.76 14.41 -17.63
CA LYS A 54 -6.41 15.74 -17.13
C LYS A 54 -5.00 16.17 -17.55
N ILE A 55 -4.04 15.24 -17.57
CA ILE A 55 -2.68 15.50 -18.07
C ILE A 55 -2.72 15.86 -19.57
N GLU A 56 -3.46 15.09 -20.38
CA GLU A 56 -3.63 15.34 -21.81
C GLU A 56 -4.27 16.70 -22.09
N GLU A 57 -5.36 17.03 -21.38
CA GLU A 57 -6.02 18.34 -21.47
C GLU A 57 -5.06 19.50 -21.16
N ILE A 58 -4.21 19.33 -20.14
CA ILE A 58 -3.23 20.34 -19.75
C ILE A 58 -2.10 20.46 -20.80
N ASN A 59 -1.65 19.36 -21.37
CA ASN A 59 -0.69 19.38 -22.48
C ASN A 59 -1.24 20.13 -23.69
N ILE A 60 -2.48 19.87 -24.09
CA ILE A 60 -3.14 20.59 -25.19
C ILE A 60 -3.23 22.09 -24.91
N LYS A 61 -3.59 22.49 -23.68
CA LYS A 61 -3.65 23.90 -23.27
C LYS A 61 -2.28 24.58 -23.26
N ALA A 62 -1.25 23.89 -22.78
CA ALA A 62 0.13 24.40 -22.75
C ALA A 62 0.76 24.48 -24.14
N ASP A 63 0.32 23.64 -25.08
CA ASP A 63 0.71 23.69 -26.50
C ASP A 63 -0.10 24.73 -27.30
N GLY A 64 -1.10 25.36 -26.69
CA GLY A 64 -2.02 26.33 -27.28
C GLY A 64 -1.33 27.55 -27.93
N THR A 65 -1.59 27.70 -29.23
CA THR A 65 -1.01 28.66 -30.19
C THR A 65 -1.68 30.05 -30.17
N GLY A 66 -1.82 30.68 -29.00
CA GLY A 66 -2.37 32.04 -28.89
C GLY A 66 -1.28 33.12 -28.81
N ILE A 67 -1.33 34.14 -29.69
CA ILE A 67 -0.37 35.28 -29.72
C ILE A 67 -0.32 36.06 -28.39
N LEU A 68 -1.35 35.96 -27.55
CA LEU A 68 -1.41 36.54 -26.19
C LEU A 68 -1.06 35.55 -25.06
N GLU A 69 -0.87 34.27 -25.34
CA GLU A 69 -0.60 33.23 -24.34
C GLU A 69 0.88 32.99 -24.06
N ILE A 70 1.77 33.56 -24.88
CA ILE A 70 3.24 33.53 -24.70
C ILE A 70 3.65 34.21 -23.38
N PHE A 71 2.79 35.06 -22.79
CA PHE A 71 3.01 35.73 -21.51
C PHE A 71 2.43 34.99 -20.29
N LYS A 72 1.67 33.90 -20.46
CA LYS A 72 1.19 33.09 -19.33
C LYS A 72 2.30 32.14 -18.91
N SER A 73 2.69 32.18 -17.63
CA SER A 73 3.66 31.23 -17.08
C SER A 73 3.08 29.81 -17.18
N ASP A 74 3.83 28.93 -17.86
CA ASP A 74 3.64 27.48 -17.87
C ASP A 74 3.47 26.88 -16.46
N GLU A 75 3.95 27.58 -15.41
CA GLU A 75 3.76 27.22 -14.01
C GLU A 75 2.29 27.15 -13.60
N LYS A 76 1.41 27.97 -14.18
CA LYS A 76 -0.03 27.93 -13.88
C LYS A 76 -0.62 26.56 -14.24
N TYR A 77 -0.21 25.99 -15.37
CA TYR A 77 -0.68 24.67 -15.80
C TYR A 77 -0.11 23.55 -14.92
N LYS A 78 1.15 23.67 -14.50
CA LYS A 78 1.74 22.76 -13.52
C LYS A 78 1.01 22.82 -12.18
N GLU A 79 0.70 24.02 -11.71
CA GLU A 79 -0.05 24.23 -10.47
C GLU A 79 -1.46 23.66 -10.56
N GLU A 80 -2.16 23.86 -11.68
CA GLU A 80 -3.48 23.25 -11.94
C GLU A 80 -3.42 21.72 -11.81
N LEU A 81 -2.43 21.09 -12.45
CA LEU A 81 -2.27 19.64 -12.40
C LEU A 81 -1.93 19.14 -10.99
N LEU A 82 -1.02 19.84 -10.29
CA LEU A 82 -0.64 19.50 -8.92
C LEU A 82 -1.80 19.65 -7.95
N ASN A 83 -2.62 20.70 -8.09
CA ASN A 83 -3.78 20.92 -7.25
C ASN A 83 -4.85 19.85 -7.48
N TYR A 84 -5.09 19.43 -8.73
CA TYR A 84 -5.93 18.27 -9.00
C TYR A 84 -5.34 16.98 -8.43
N LYS A 85 -4.04 16.72 -8.63
CA LYS A 85 -3.36 15.53 -8.08
C LYS A 85 -3.51 15.46 -6.56
N LYS A 86 -3.39 16.58 -5.84
CA LYS A 86 -3.57 16.64 -4.37
C LYS A 86 -4.93 16.13 -3.92
N THR A 87 -6.00 16.36 -4.67
CA THR A 87 -7.35 15.90 -4.28
C THR A 87 -7.52 14.39 -4.40
N ILE A 88 -6.71 13.73 -5.25
CA ILE A 88 -6.75 12.29 -5.50
C ILE A 88 -5.49 11.54 -5.04
N LEU A 89 -4.53 12.23 -4.43
CA LEU A 89 -3.20 11.69 -4.10
C LEU A 89 -3.28 10.45 -3.22
N HIS A 90 -4.20 10.47 -2.25
CA HIS A 90 -4.44 9.30 -1.38
C HIS A 90 -4.83 8.06 -2.19
N ASN A 91 -5.71 8.20 -3.19
CA ASN A 91 -6.13 7.10 -4.04
C ASN A 91 -5.01 6.65 -4.97
N LEU A 92 -4.26 7.58 -5.55
CA LEU A 92 -3.09 7.27 -6.38
C LEU A 92 -2.04 6.46 -5.61
N ASN A 93 -1.71 6.88 -4.38
CA ASN A 93 -0.77 6.17 -3.53
C ASN A 93 -1.27 4.75 -3.19
N ARG A 94 -2.58 4.60 -2.89
CA ARG A 94 -3.17 3.29 -2.65
C ARG A 94 -3.13 2.39 -3.88
N LEU A 95 -3.39 2.92 -5.07
CA LEU A 95 -3.27 2.18 -6.33
C LEU A 95 -1.84 1.72 -6.60
N GLU A 96 -0.85 2.60 -6.39
CA GLU A 96 0.57 2.26 -6.49
C GLU A 96 0.95 1.14 -5.52
N ASN A 97 0.48 1.20 -4.28
CA ASN A 97 0.73 0.14 -3.30
C ASN A 97 0.03 -1.17 -3.66
N CYS A 98 -1.19 -1.08 -4.18
CA CYS A 98 -1.97 -2.22 -4.67
C CYS A 98 -1.24 -2.95 -5.81
N ASN A 99 -0.65 -2.20 -6.74
CA ASN A 99 0.12 -2.78 -7.84
C ASN A 99 1.37 -3.55 -7.36
N LYS A 100 1.96 -3.16 -6.23
CA LYS A 100 3.09 -3.85 -5.59
C LYS A 100 2.67 -5.06 -4.73
N CYS A 101 1.37 -5.31 -4.59
CA CYS A 101 0.84 -6.39 -3.77
C CYS A 101 0.93 -7.73 -4.52
N ILE A 102 1.34 -8.81 -3.83
CA ILE A 102 1.39 -10.14 -4.43
C ILE A 102 -0.01 -10.65 -4.82
N CYS A 103 -1.06 -10.17 -4.15
CA CYS A 103 -2.44 -10.51 -4.49
C CYS A 103 -3.03 -9.73 -5.68
N SER A 104 -2.29 -8.78 -6.29
CA SER A 104 -2.83 -7.96 -7.38
C SER A 104 -3.38 -8.79 -8.54
N LYS A 105 -2.76 -9.95 -8.79
CA LYS A 105 -3.14 -10.96 -9.79
C LYS A 105 -3.94 -12.16 -9.24
N CYS A 106 -4.28 -12.16 -7.95
CA CYS A 106 -4.94 -13.32 -7.34
C CYS A 106 -6.43 -13.36 -7.71
N ASN A 107 -6.88 -14.34 -8.49
CA ASN A 107 -8.29 -14.52 -8.90
C ASN A 107 -9.16 -15.31 -7.92
N LEU A 108 -8.65 -15.65 -6.72
CA LEU A 108 -9.39 -16.38 -5.71
C LEU A 108 -10.18 -15.44 -4.79
N LYS A 109 -11.31 -15.92 -4.28
CA LYS A 109 -12.04 -15.26 -3.20
C LYS A 109 -11.16 -15.21 -1.95
N CYS A 110 -10.82 -14.01 -1.50
CA CYS A 110 -9.89 -13.83 -0.39
C CYS A 110 -10.53 -14.28 0.94
N PRO A 111 -9.93 -15.24 1.67
CA PRO A 111 -10.46 -15.69 2.96
C PRO A 111 -10.06 -14.76 4.12
N PHE A 112 -9.05 -13.91 3.92
CA PHE A 112 -8.55 -12.97 4.92
C PHE A 112 -9.40 -11.69 4.89
N LYS A 113 -10.58 -11.73 5.50
CA LYS A 113 -11.45 -10.54 5.67
C LYS A 113 -11.38 -10.03 7.11
N PRO A 114 -11.47 -8.71 7.37
CA PRO A 114 -11.53 -7.61 6.39
C PRO A 114 -10.15 -7.27 5.78
N SER A 115 -9.07 -7.60 6.50
CA SER A 115 -7.70 -7.32 6.12
C SER A 115 -7.21 -8.38 5.14
N GLY A 116 -7.23 -8.06 3.85
CA GLY A 116 -6.83 -8.96 2.77
C GLY A 116 -6.58 -8.23 1.45
N CYS A 117 -6.58 -8.99 0.35
CA CYS A 117 -6.26 -8.52 -0.99
C CYS A 117 -7.25 -7.46 -1.56
N ILE A 118 -8.33 -7.17 -0.82
CA ILE A 118 -9.48 -6.37 -1.25
C ILE A 118 -9.26 -4.87 -0.97
N GLU A 119 -8.65 -4.52 0.16
CA GLU A 119 -8.66 -3.15 0.68
C GLU A 119 -7.53 -2.26 0.14
N CYS A 120 -6.40 -2.83 -0.28
CA CYS A 120 -5.21 -2.08 -0.74
C CYS A 120 -4.92 -0.84 0.13
N LYS A 121 -4.54 -1.10 1.40
CA LYS A 121 -4.22 -0.06 2.38
C LYS A 121 -3.02 0.79 1.91
N PRO A 122 -2.98 2.10 2.22
CA PRO A 122 -1.93 2.99 1.70
C PRO A 122 -0.53 2.62 2.16
N ASN A 123 -0.35 2.30 3.45
CA ASN A 123 0.98 2.07 4.03
C ASN A 123 1.30 0.59 4.26
N LYS A 124 0.44 -0.31 3.76
CA LYS A 124 0.51 -1.73 4.07
C LYS A 124 0.10 -2.59 2.89
N ARG A 125 0.95 -3.52 2.50
CA ARG A 125 0.71 -4.42 1.35
C ARG A 125 1.00 -5.87 1.70
N ILE A 126 0.31 -6.78 1.02
CA ILE A 126 0.56 -8.21 1.15
C ILE A 126 1.81 -8.57 0.33
N VAL A 127 2.76 -9.20 1.00
CA VAL A 127 4.06 -9.61 0.44
C VAL A 127 4.18 -11.12 0.29
N ALA A 128 3.47 -11.89 1.12
CA ALA A 128 3.32 -13.34 0.96
C ALA A 128 1.91 -13.77 1.40
N CYS A 129 1.37 -14.80 0.76
CA CYS A 129 0.04 -15.33 1.04
C CYS A 129 -0.04 -16.77 0.54
N ASP A 130 -0.34 -17.72 1.41
CA ASP A 130 -0.55 -19.13 1.04
C ASP A 130 -1.97 -19.42 0.55
N LYS A 131 -2.85 -18.40 0.59
CA LYS A 131 -4.27 -18.43 0.20
C LYS A 131 -5.18 -19.25 1.12
N GLU A 132 -4.65 -19.84 2.19
CA GLU A 132 -5.37 -20.76 3.07
C GLU A 132 -5.30 -20.34 4.54
N ARG A 133 -4.10 -20.24 5.09
CA ARG A 133 -3.82 -20.05 6.52
C ARG A 133 -3.07 -18.77 6.81
N TYR A 134 -2.00 -18.47 6.09
CA TYR A 134 -1.10 -17.36 6.39
C TYR A 134 -1.17 -16.25 5.34
N VAL A 135 -1.20 -15.02 5.82
CA VAL A 135 -0.95 -13.83 5.01
C VAL A 135 0.01 -12.90 5.72
N PHE A 136 1.01 -12.44 4.99
CA PHE A 136 2.05 -11.54 5.47
C PHE A 136 1.88 -10.16 4.85
N TYR A 137 1.97 -9.16 5.70
CA TYR A 137 1.96 -7.77 5.31
C TYR A 137 3.30 -7.12 5.61
N LYS A 138 3.73 -6.25 4.70
CA LYS A 138 4.79 -5.29 4.97
C LYS A 138 4.16 -3.94 5.21
N SER A 139 4.59 -3.26 6.27
CA SER A 139 4.23 -1.88 6.58
C SER A 139 5.43 -0.97 6.36
N GLU A 140 5.19 0.26 5.92
CA GLU A 140 6.20 1.33 5.92
C GLU A 140 6.16 2.14 7.22
N GLU A 141 5.22 1.83 8.12
CA GLU A 141 5.07 2.50 9.40
C GLU A 141 6.13 2.03 10.41
N GLN A 142 6.48 2.93 11.32
CA GLN A 142 7.27 2.62 12.50
C GLN A 142 6.36 2.51 13.71
N LEU A 143 6.71 1.61 14.62
CA LEU A 143 6.00 1.42 15.87
C LEU A 143 6.81 2.02 17.01
N LYS A 144 6.15 2.78 17.88
CA LYS A 144 6.71 3.21 19.16
C LYS A 144 6.17 2.31 20.25
N LEU A 145 7.08 1.67 20.99
CA LEU A 145 6.73 0.86 22.15
C LEU A 145 7.34 1.50 23.40
N CYS A 146 6.55 1.59 24.46
CA CYS A 146 7.00 1.97 25.79
C CYS A 146 7.16 0.72 26.63
N ASP A 147 8.30 0.59 27.30
CA ASP A 147 8.50 -0.43 28.31
C ASP A 147 7.91 0.07 29.63
N ASN A 148 6.83 -0.58 30.09
CA ASN A 148 6.14 -0.21 31.33
C ASN A 148 7.06 -0.28 32.57
N ASP A 149 8.15 -1.04 32.51
CA ASP A 149 9.06 -1.25 33.64
C ASP A 149 10.27 -0.30 33.63
N LYS A 150 10.52 0.45 32.54
CA LYS A 150 11.73 1.29 32.35
C LYS A 150 11.41 2.77 32.10
N ASN A 151 10.72 3.39 33.05
CA ASN A 151 10.52 4.86 33.09
C ASN A 151 9.97 5.46 31.78
N ASP A 152 9.01 4.80 31.14
CA ASP A 152 8.38 5.27 29.89
C ASP A 152 9.35 5.58 28.74
N LYS A 153 10.52 4.92 28.70
CA LYS A 153 11.46 5.12 27.59
C LYS A 153 10.87 4.56 26.30
N GLU A 154 10.48 5.45 25.40
CA GLU A 154 10.04 5.10 24.05
C GLU A 154 11.19 4.48 23.26
N THR A 155 10.93 3.31 22.67
CA THR A 155 11.80 2.67 21.68
C THR A 155 11.07 2.60 20.35
N ILE A 156 11.75 2.96 19.26
CA ILE A 156 11.16 2.99 17.92
C ILE A 156 11.60 1.73 17.17
N PHE A 157 10.65 1.06 16.54
CA PHE A 157 10.87 -0.16 15.77
C PHE A 157 10.40 -0.01 14.32
N TYR A 158 11.15 -0.59 13.39
CA TYR A 158 10.66 -0.90 12.05
C TYR A 158 9.73 -2.12 12.10
N ILE A 159 8.61 -2.04 11.39
CA ILE A 159 7.75 -3.20 11.16
C ILE A 159 8.32 -4.01 9.99
N VAL A 160 8.97 -5.13 10.29
CA VAL A 160 9.54 -5.99 9.25
C VAL A 160 8.42 -6.70 8.49
N ALA A 161 7.55 -7.38 9.23
CA ALA A 161 6.36 -8.02 8.68
C ALA A 161 5.30 -8.31 9.76
N GLU A 162 4.05 -8.19 9.37
CA GLU A 162 2.91 -8.66 10.15
C GLU A 162 2.36 -9.95 9.55
N LEU A 163 2.13 -10.95 10.38
CA LEU A 163 1.51 -12.23 10.03
C LEU A 163 0.08 -12.26 10.55
N HIS A 164 -0.85 -12.71 9.72
CA HIS A 164 -2.18 -13.12 10.16
C HIS A 164 -2.32 -14.62 9.92
N ASP A 165 -2.49 -15.38 11.01
CA ASP A 165 -2.82 -16.81 11.00
C ASP A 165 -4.33 -16.97 11.12
N ARG A 166 -4.95 -17.46 10.06
CA ARG A 166 -6.39 -17.67 10.00
C ARG A 166 -6.86 -18.88 10.82
N LEU A 167 -6.01 -19.89 11.02
CA LEU A 167 -6.39 -21.09 11.78
C LEU A 167 -6.71 -20.71 13.23
N ASP A 168 -5.83 -19.91 13.82
CA ASP A 168 -5.93 -19.53 15.23
C ASP A 168 -6.62 -18.15 15.40
N GLY A 169 -6.86 -17.44 14.29
CA GLY A 169 -7.39 -16.07 14.27
C GLY A 169 -6.44 -15.03 14.87
N LYS A 170 -5.16 -15.41 15.06
CA LYS A 170 -4.14 -14.59 15.73
C LYS A 170 -3.34 -13.78 14.74
N LYS A 171 -2.79 -12.66 15.22
CA LYS A 171 -1.93 -11.78 14.44
C LYS A 171 -0.62 -11.55 15.17
N TYR A 172 0.46 -11.57 14.41
CA TYR A 172 1.80 -11.42 14.91
C TYR A 172 2.51 -10.30 14.18
N ILE A 173 3.46 -9.68 14.85
CA ILE A 173 4.29 -8.63 14.28
C ILE A 173 5.74 -8.90 14.65
N TYR A 174 6.59 -8.85 13.64
CA TYR A 174 8.03 -8.95 13.80
C TYR A 174 8.66 -7.58 13.57
N LEU A 175 9.45 -7.16 14.54
CA LEU A 175 9.96 -5.80 14.71
C LEU A 175 11.48 -5.81 14.86
N LYS A 176 12.15 -4.78 14.35
CA LYS A 176 13.58 -4.50 14.57
C LYS A 176 13.77 -3.09 15.08
N GLU A 177 14.55 -2.89 16.13
CA GLU A 177 14.79 -1.57 16.72
C GLU A 177 15.50 -0.66 15.71
N VAL A 178 15.05 0.60 15.61
CA VAL A 178 15.69 1.60 14.77
C VAL A 178 17.06 1.95 15.37
N GLY A 179 18.13 1.61 14.65
CA GLY A 179 19.50 1.88 15.06
C GLY A 179 20.15 0.77 15.90
N ASN A 180 19.45 -0.35 16.11
CA ASN A 180 19.98 -1.53 16.77
C ASN A 180 19.33 -2.80 16.19
N ASP A 181 19.87 -3.27 15.06
CA ASP A 181 19.31 -4.42 14.33
C ASP A 181 19.40 -5.75 15.10
N GLU A 182 20.14 -5.81 16.21
CA GLU A 182 20.21 -6.98 17.11
C GLU A 182 19.03 -7.04 18.10
N ASN A 183 18.34 -5.92 18.34
CA ASN A 183 17.15 -5.91 19.18
C ASN A 183 15.90 -6.13 18.34
N GLU A 184 15.46 -7.39 18.33
CA GLU A 184 14.30 -7.85 17.60
C GLU A 184 13.16 -8.22 18.56
N GLN A 185 11.93 -7.98 18.15
CA GLN A 185 10.75 -8.32 18.95
C GLN A 185 9.74 -9.09 18.09
N LEU A 186 9.18 -10.14 18.67
CA LEU A 186 8.07 -10.90 18.09
C LEU A 186 6.90 -10.85 19.06
N LEU A 187 5.82 -10.19 18.63
CA LEU A 187 4.66 -9.90 19.48
C LEU A 187 3.38 -10.43 18.85
N GLU A 188 2.44 -10.89 19.66
CA GLU A 188 1.03 -11.04 19.27
C GLU A 188 0.36 -9.65 19.35
N PHE A 189 -0.55 -9.32 18.44
CA PHE A 189 -1.32 -8.08 18.57
C PHE A 189 -2.81 -8.27 18.30
N LYS A 190 -3.61 -7.48 19.02
CA LYS A 190 -5.08 -7.48 18.96
C LYS A 190 -5.58 -6.08 18.70
N ILE A 191 -6.62 -5.98 17.86
CA ILE A 191 -7.32 -4.72 17.63
C ILE A 191 -8.53 -4.71 18.56
N LYS A 192 -8.55 -3.77 19.50
CA LYS A 192 -9.64 -3.53 20.45
C LYS A 192 -10.85 -2.93 19.74
N ILE A 193 -12.02 -2.98 20.40
CA ILE A 193 -13.30 -2.51 19.84
C ILE A 193 -13.25 -1.02 19.48
N ASN A 194 -12.49 -0.23 20.25
CA ASN A 194 -12.29 1.21 20.01
C ASN A 194 -11.27 1.50 18.90
N GLY A 195 -10.68 0.48 18.28
CA GLY A 195 -9.66 0.61 17.23
C GLY A 195 -8.22 0.63 17.76
N ASP A 196 -8.00 0.67 19.08
CA ASP A 196 -6.66 0.62 19.66
C ASP A 196 -5.99 -0.72 19.40
N ILE A 197 -4.67 -0.70 19.28
CA ILE A 197 -3.88 -1.93 19.10
C ILE A 197 -3.16 -2.23 20.41
N GLU A 198 -3.33 -3.45 20.88
CA GLU A 198 -2.60 -3.99 22.02
C GLU A 198 -1.59 -5.01 21.54
N TYR A 199 -0.34 -4.84 21.99
CA TYR A 199 0.77 -5.74 21.70
C TYR A 199 1.09 -6.55 22.95
N LEU A 200 1.23 -7.86 22.79
CA LEU A 200 1.39 -8.83 23.86
C LEU A 200 2.62 -9.69 23.56
N SER A 201 3.42 -9.94 24.59
CA SER A 201 4.46 -10.97 24.52
C SER A 201 3.83 -12.34 24.30
N LEU A 202 4.54 -13.20 23.59
CA LEU A 202 4.15 -14.59 23.42
C LEU A 202 4.35 -15.36 24.73
N GLU A 203 3.42 -16.26 25.04
CA GLU A 203 3.31 -16.88 26.37
C GLU A 203 4.37 -17.96 26.64
N THR A 204 4.90 -18.61 25.59
CA THR A 204 5.83 -19.75 25.71
C THR A 204 6.94 -19.71 24.66
N GLU A 205 8.12 -20.24 24.99
CA GLU A 205 9.25 -20.40 24.06
C GLU A 205 8.86 -21.25 22.84
N GLU A 206 8.11 -22.34 23.04
CA GLU A 206 7.62 -23.18 21.95
C GLU A 206 6.79 -22.38 20.93
N ARG A 207 5.93 -21.47 21.41
CA ARG A 207 5.13 -20.63 20.51
C ARG A 207 5.97 -19.57 19.81
N ILE A 208 6.99 -19.04 20.50
CA ILE A 208 7.97 -18.13 19.88
C ILE A 208 8.66 -18.84 18.72
N ASP A 209 9.19 -20.04 18.94
CA ASP A 209 9.90 -20.82 17.92
C ASP A 209 8.99 -21.18 16.74
N GLU A 210 7.74 -21.58 17.00
CA GLU A 210 6.77 -21.89 15.95
C GLU A 210 6.53 -20.68 15.03
N ILE A 211 6.21 -19.53 15.62
CA ILE A 211 5.93 -18.32 14.84
C ILE A 211 7.20 -17.81 14.15
N TYR A 212 8.34 -17.82 14.83
CA TYR A 212 9.62 -17.43 14.24
C TYR A 212 9.96 -18.28 13.01
N ASN A 213 9.79 -19.60 13.08
CA ASN A 213 10.01 -20.51 11.95
C ASN A 213 9.08 -20.22 10.77
N ILE A 214 7.86 -19.75 11.02
CA ILE A 214 6.93 -19.30 9.96
C ILE A 214 7.50 -18.07 9.23
N TYR A 215 8.09 -17.12 9.95
CA TYR A 215 8.74 -15.95 9.34
C TYR A 215 10.02 -16.33 8.57
N VAL A 216 10.87 -17.21 9.11
CA VAL A 216 12.07 -17.75 8.44
C VAL A 216 11.70 -18.44 7.13
N LYS A 217 10.69 -19.32 7.15
CA LYS A 217 10.22 -20.05 5.96
C LYS A 217 9.79 -19.10 4.82
N HIS A 218 9.34 -17.90 5.15
CA HIS A 218 8.90 -16.90 4.17
C HIS A 218 9.94 -15.80 3.92
N ASN A 219 11.18 -15.97 4.39
CA ASN A 219 12.34 -15.08 4.20
C ASN A 219 12.13 -13.65 4.76
N PHE A 220 11.52 -13.54 5.94
CA PHE A 220 11.41 -12.26 6.67
C PHE A 220 12.47 -12.10 7.75
N ILE A 221 13.16 -13.19 8.10
CA ILE A 221 14.24 -13.28 9.08
C ILE A 221 15.41 -13.98 8.41
#